data_AF-A0A3A8JF61-F1
#
_entry.id   AF-A0A3A8JF61-F1
#
_cell.length_a   1.000
_cell.length_b   1.000
_cell.length_c   1.000
_cell.angle_alpha   90.00
_cell.angle_beta   90.00
_cell.angle_gamma   90.00
#
_symmetry.space_group_name_H-M   'P 1'
#
loop_
_entity.id
_entity.type
_entity.pdbx_description
1 polymer ?
#
loop_
_entity_poly.entity_id
_entity_poly.type
_entity_poly.pdbx_seq_one_letter_code
_entity_poly.pdbx_strand_id
1 'polypeptide(L)'
;MRALAVMVLLWGVSAAAQTAPASYTVVVTTQPLVGATRDMVVASVVDAGTLRTSTVPMTLRILDEHDVVLATVTGTVSAGAPLRVSTRAPSSGGVRAQLILPPGAEQLAAGVLVLEREGREPPPQSTFCEITVWAKDPITGMPEPVTVLGACSVEAVR
;
A
#
# COMPACT_ATOMS: atom_id res chain seq x y z
N MET A 1 -48.24 40.01 34.45
CA MET A 1 -47.00 39.72 33.67
C MET A 1 -46.42 38.44 34.27
N ARG A 2 -46.79 37.25 33.79
CA ARG A 2 -46.04 36.40 32.83
C ARG A 2 -44.53 36.41 33.04
N ALA A 3 -43.99 35.29 33.52
CA ALA A 3 -42.79 34.66 32.96
C ALA A 3 -42.70 33.20 33.44
N LEU A 4 -43.10 32.27 32.55
CA LEU A 4 -42.66 30.88 32.59
C LEU A 4 -41.14 30.88 32.32
N ALA A 5 -40.34 30.30 33.22
CA ALA A 5 -38.96 29.96 32.92
C ALA A 5 -38.92 28.54 32.36
N VAL A 6 -38.81 28.47 31.03
CA VAL A 6 -38.68 27.26 30.22
C VAL A 6 -37.37 26.56 30.57
N MET A 7 -37.45 25.27 30.91
CA MET A 7 -36.33 24.34 30.90
C MET A 7 -35.72 24.28 29.50
N VAL A 8 -34.47 24.70 29.34
CA VAL A 8 -33.67 24.35 28.16
C VAL A 8 -32.68 23.29 28.60
N LEU A 9 -33.08 22.03 28.41
CA LEU A 9 -32.15 20.91 28.32
C LEU A 9 -31.27 21.18 27.09
N LEU A 10 -30.09 21.76 27.28
CA LEU A 10 -29.09 21.80 26.22
C LEU A 10 -28.59 20.36 26.02
N TRP A 11 -29.16 19.75 24.99
CA TRP A 11 -28.63 18.55 24.36
C TRP A 11 -27.18 18.82 23.99
N GLY A 12 -26.26 18.24 24.78
CA GLY A 12 -24.86 18.13 24.42
C GLY A 12 -24.76 17.28 23.16
N VAL A 13 -24.76 17.94 22.00
CA VAL A 13 -24.37 17.31 20.75
C VAL A 13 -22.87 17.10 20.85
N SER A 14 -22.45 15.96 21.39
CA SER A 14 -21.10 15.46 21.23
C SER A 14 -20.93 15.17 19.75
N ALA A 15 -20.47 16.15 18.99
CA ALA A 15 -19.96 15.92 17.65
C ALA A 15 -18.77 14.97 17.81
N ALA A 16 -19.00 13.69 17.55
CA ALA A 16 -17.92 12.74 17.37
C ALA A 16 -17.01 13.34 16.29
N ALA A 17 -15.81 13.77 16.69
CA ALA A 17 -14.79 14.23 15.76
C ALA A 17 -14.48 13.05 14.84
N GLN A 18 -15.13 13.01 13.69
CA GLN A 18 -14.82 12.05 12.65
C GLN A 18 -13.38 12.33 12.25
N THR A 19 -12.45 11.44 12.61
CA THR A 19 -11.09 11.49 12.10
C THR A 19 -11.18 11.58 10.58
N ALA A 20 -10.81 12.72 10.02
CA ALA A 20 -10.76 12.91 8.58
C ALA A 20 -9.87 11.81 7.99
N PRO A 21 -10.26 11.19 6.86
CA PRO A 21 -9.43 10.19 6.20
C PRO A 21 -8.06 10.79 5.90
N ALA A 22 -7.01 9.97 6.02
CA ALA A 22 -5.64 10.39 5.78
C ALA A 22 -5.53 11.04 4.39
N SER A 23 -5.05 12.29 4.33
CA SER A 23 -4.87 13.02 3.07
C SER A 23 -3.54 12.71 2.37
N TYR A 24 -2.83 11.66 2.81
CA TYR A 24 -1.49 11.31 2.30
C TYR A 24 -1.56 10.04 1.45
N THR A 25 -0.69 10.01 0.44
CA THR A 25 -0.40 8.82 -0.37
C THR A 25 0.71 8.03 0.32
N VAL A 26 0.59 6.71 0.38
CA VAL A 26 1.67 5.85 0.89
C VAL A 26 2.40 5.23 -0.28
N VAL A 27 3.72 5.34 -0.27
CA VAL A 27 4.61 4.73 -1.27
C VAL A 27 5.43 3.66 -0.58
N VAL A 28 5.30 2.41 -1.01
CA VAL A 28 6.09 1.27 -0.52
C VAL A 28 7.04 0.84 -1.63
N THR A 29 8.33 0.79 -1.35
CA THR A 29 9.35 0.42 -2.34
C THR A 29 10.19 -0.74 -1.83
N THR A 30 10.39 -1.77 -2.65
CA THR A 30 11.28 -2.88 -2.31
C THR A 30 12.75 -2.46 -2.37
N GLN A 31 13.62 -3.22 -1.71
CA GLN A 31 15.06 -3.17 -1.96
C GLN A 31 15.35 -3.47 -3.44
N PRO A 32 16.45 -2.92 -3.98
CA PRO A 32 16.86 -3.18 -5.35
C PRO A 32 17.25 -4.64 -5.56
N LEU A 33 16.75 -5.24 -6.65
CA LEU A 33 17.07 -6.59 -7.08
C LEU A 33 17.94 -6.54 -8.33
N VAL A 34 19.22 -6.90 -8.18
CA VAL A 34 20.18 -6.96 -9.29
C VAL A 34 20.01 -8.24 -10.12
N GLY A 35 20.57 -8.28 -11.33
CA GLY A 35 20.47 -9.44 -12.20
C GLY A 35 21.11 -9.18 -13.55
N ALA A 36 20.70 -9.91 -14.59
CA ALA A 36 21.19 -9.71 -15.93
C ALA A 36 20.28 -8.78 -16.76
N THR A 37 20.87 -8.20 -17.80
CA THR A 37 20.14 -7.45 -18.82
C THR A 37 19.16 -8.38 -19.55
N ARG A 38 17.95 -7.90 -19.82
CA ARG A 38 16.82 -8.62 -20.47
C ARG A 38 16.17 -9.73 -19.64
N ASP A 39 16.57 -9.90 -18.38
CA ASP A 39 15.80 -10.72 -17.43
C ASP A 39 14.35 -10.26 -17.38
N MET A 40 13.44 -11.22 -17.21
CA MET A 40 12.04 -10.90 -16.97
C MET A 40 11.91 -10.44 -15.53
N VAL A 41 11.40 -9.24 -15.35
CA VAL A 41 11.12 -8.67 -14.03
C VAL A 41 9.61 -8.67 -13.85
N VAL A 42 9.17 -9.18 -12.72
CA VAL A 42 7.77 -9.25 -12.37
C VAL A 42 7.59 -8.60 -11.01
N ALA A 43 6.72 -7.60 -10.94
CA ALA A 43 6.21 -7.10 -9.68
C ALA A 43 4.78 -7.61 -9.48
N SER A 44 4.45 -8.05 -8.27
CA SER A 44 3.09 -8.44 -7.90
C SER A 44 2.72 -7.93 -6.50
N VAL A 45 1.44 -7.62 -6.32
CA VAL A 45 0.84 -7.36 -5.02
C VAL A 45 -0.26 -8.37 -4.82
N VAL A 46 -0.11 -9.16 -3.75
CA VAL A 46 -1.08 -10.19 -3.37
C VAL A 46 -1.79 -9.73 -2.11
N ASP A 47 -3.11 -9.86 -2.09
CA ASP A 47 -3.91 -9.66 -0.88
C ASP A 47 -3.57 -10.77 0.12
N ALA A 48 -3.15 -10.40 1.34
CA ALA A 48 -3.01 -11.34 2.45
C ALA A 48 -4.28 -11.37 3.34
N GLY A 49 -5.29 -10.58 2.98
CA GLY A 49 -6.60 -10.51 3.61
C GLY A 49 -7.07 -9.05 3.65
N THR A 50 -8.33 -8.79 3.32
CA THR A 50 -8.98 -7.49 3.57
C THR A 50 -9.79 -7.51 4.87
N LEU A 51 -9.65 -6.51 5.74
CA LEU A 51 -10.51 -6.30 6.92
C LEU A 51 -11.90 -5.80 6.50
N ARG A 52 -12.06 -5.24 5.29
CA ARG A 52 -13.34 -4.74 4.74
C ARG A 52 -13.42 -4.88 3.22
N THR A 53 -14.63 -5.02 2.70
CA THR A 53 -15.02 -5.19 1.28
C THR A 53 -14.76 -3.97 0.38
N SER A 54 -13.90 -3.02 0.78
CA SER A 54 -13.63 -1.81 0.01
C SER A 54 -12.55 -2.07 -1.05
N THR A 55 -12.89 -1.87 -2.32
CA THR A 55 -11.96 -1.97 -3.44
C THR A 55 -11.19 -0.66 -3.59
N VAL A 56 -9.95 -0.62 -3.10
CA VAL A 56 -9.09 0.56 -3.23
C VAL A 56 -8.21 0.42 -4.49
N PRO A 57 -8.25 1.38 -5.42
CA PRO A 57 -7.35 1.37 -6.57
C PRO A 57 -5.92 1.66 -6.10
N MET A 58 -4.97 0.86 -6.53
CA MET A 58 -3.54 1.02 -6.24
C MET A 58 -2.74 1.02 -7.54
N THR A 59 -1.58 1.66 -7.51
CA THR A 59 -0.67 1.70 -8.66
C THR A 59 0.60 0.96 -8.35
N LEU A 60 0.91 -0.05 -9.16
CA LEU A 60 2.13 -0.85 -9.06
C LEU A 60 3.08 -0.47 -10.21
N ARG A 61 4.34 -0.21 -9.86
CA ARG A 61 5.39 0.19 -10.80
C ARG A 61 6.61 -0.69 -10.64
N ILE A 62 7.35 -0.84 -11.75
CA ILE A 62 8.73 -1.33 -11.76
C ILE A 62 9.62 -0.14 -12.10
N LEU A 63 10.62 0.11 -11.25
CA LEU A 63 11.60 1.17 -11.41
C LEU A 63 12.97 0.56 -11.72
N ASP A 64 13.78 1.26 -12.51
CA ASP A 64 15.20 0.97 -12.63
C ASP A 64 16.03 1.60 -11.49
N GLU A 65 17.35 1.49 -11.57
CA GLU A 65 18.25 1.99 -10.54
C GLU A 65 18.22 3.53 -10.40
N HIS A 66 17.81 4.24 -11.45
CA HIS A 66 17.72 5.70 -11.55
C HIS A 66 16.28 6.22 -11.35
N ASP A 67 15.38 5.40 -10.79
CA ASP A 67 13.96 5.72 -10.56
C ASP A 67 13.15 5.96 -11.85
N VAL A 68 13.62 5.48 -13.00
CA VAL A 68 12.85 5.51 -14.25
C VAL A 68 11.79 4.41 -14.22
N VAL A 69 10.54 4.76 -14.52
CA VAL A 69 9.43 3.81 -14.60
C VAL A 69 9.57 2.93 -15.84
N LEU A 70 9.86 1.65 -15.63
CA LEU A 70 9.98 0.65 -16.68
C LEU A 70 8.62 0.03 -17.07
N ALA A 71 7.72 -0.08 -16.10
CA ALA A 71 6.34 -0.51 -16.32
C ALA A 71 5.44 -0.04 -15.19
N THR A 72 4.15 0.12 -15.47
CA THR A 72 3.15 0.56 -14.51
C THR A 72 1.81 -0.13 -14.80
N VAL A 73 1.07 -0.43 -13.74
CA VAL A 73 -0.32 -0.87 -13.80
C VAL A 73 -1.09 -0.23 -12.66
N THR A 74 -2.34 0.13 -12.92
CA THR A 74 -3.26 0.60 -11.88
C THR A 74 -4.45 -0.33 -11.85
N GLY A 75 -4.84 -0.77 -10.67
CA GLY A 75 -5.94 -1.70 -10.50
C GLY A 75 -6.28 -1.91 -9.04
N THR A 76 -7.23 -2.80 -8.77
CA THR A 76 -7.60 -3.20 -7.41
C THR A 76 -6.99 -4.57 -7.13
N VAL A 77 -6.65 -4.83 -5.87
CA VAL A 77 -6.23 -6.15 -5.40
C VAL A 77 -7.35 -6.74 -4.56
N SER A 78 -7.64 -8.02 -4.76
CA SER A 78 -8.58 -8.77 -3.93
C SER A 78 -8.07 -10.19 -3.71
N ALA A 79 -8.64 -10.89 -2.73
CA ALA A 79 -8.44 -12.32 -2.54
C ALA A 79 -8.64 -13.07 -3.88
N GLY A 80 -7.57 -13.69 -4.39
CA GLY A 80 -7.56 -14.45 -5.65
C GLY A 80 -7.30 -13.64 -6.93
N ALA A 81 -7.22 -12.31 -6.87
CA ALA A 81 -6.89 -11.45 -8.00
C ALA A 81 -5.73 -10.50 -7.66
N PRO A 82 -4.47 -10.96 -7.78
CA PRO A 82 -3.31 -10.13 -7.54
C PRO A 82 -3.14 -9.08 -8.64
N LEU A 83 -2.61 -7.92 -8.27
CA LEU A 83 -2.18 -6.91 -9.24
C LEU A 83 -0.75 -7.25 -9.66
N ARG A 84 -0.50 -7.44 -10.96
CA ARG A 84 0.80 -7.86 -11.49
C ARG A 84 1.19 -7.03 -12.69
N VAL A 85 2.46 -6.71 -12.79
CA VAL A 85 3.06 -6.07 -13.98
C VAL A 85 4.42 -6.71 -14.24
N SER A 86 4.79 -6.84 -15.50
CA SER A 86 6.09 -7.38 -15.90
C SER A 86 6.73 -6.56 -17.00
N THR A 87 8.06 -6.63 -17.06
CA THR A 87 8.86 -5.95 -18.08
C THR A 87 10.21 -6.67 -18.24
N ARG A 88 10.99 -6.29 -19.25
CA ARG A 88 12.37 -6.74 -19.38
C ARG A 88 13.32 -5.70 -18.81
N ALA A 89 14.26 -6.14 -17.97
CA ALA A 89 15.26 -5.25 -17.44
C ALA A 89 16.14 -4.67 -18.56
N PRO A 90 16.31 -3.33 -18.65
CA PRO A 90 17.12 -2.71 -19.69
C PRO A 90 18.63 -2.90 -19.45
N SER A 91 19.03 -3.16 -18.21
CA SER A 91 20.42 -3.34 -17.78
C SER A 91 20.52 -4.42 -16.68
N SER A 92 21.75 -4.73 -16.26
CA SER A 92 22.05 -5.55 -15.08
C SER A 92 21.89 -4.80 -13.75
N GLY A 93 21.53 -3.52 -13.80
CA GLY A 93 21.31 -2.67 -12.63
C GLY A 93 20.15 -3.17 -11.75
N GLY A 94 20.08 -2.62 -10.53
CA GLY A 94 19.04 -2.96 -9.56
C GLY A 94 17.67 -2.46 -10.01
N VAL A 95 16.67 -3.34 -10.03
CA VAL A 95 15.26 -2.95 -10.26
C VAL A 95 14.49 -2.97 -8.95
N ARG A 96 13.48 -2.12 -8.82
CA ARG A 96 12.62 -2.02 -7.62
C ARG A 96 11.16 -2.16 -7.99
N ALA A 97 10.36 -2.75 -7.12
CA ALA A 97 8.91 -2.61 -7.21
C ALA A 97 8.47 -1.46 -6.30
N GLN A 98 7.56 -0.64 -6.79
CA GLN A 98 6.96 0.46 -6.05
C GLN A 98 5.44 0.33 -6.08
N LEU A 99 4.83 0.28 -4.91
CA LEU A 99 3.39 0.32 -4.73
C LEU A 99 2.97 1.69 -4.21
N ILE A 100 2.00 2.30 -4.89
CA ILE A 100 1.41 3.58 -4.53
C ILE A 100 -0.03 3.33 -4.09
N LEU A 101 -0.28 3.66 -2.82
CA LEU A 101 -1.55 3.51 -2.14
C LEU A 101 -2.17 4.91 -1.99
N PRO A 102 -3.34 5.19 -2.57
CA PRO A 102 -3.96 6.50 -2.47
C PRO A 102 -4.44 6.79 -1.04
N PRO A 103 -4.82 8.06 -0.75
CA PRO A 103 -5.59 8.42 0.43
C PRO A 103 -6.76 7.46 0.67
N GLY A 104 -6.93 6.99 1.93
CA GLY A 104 -7.98 6.04 2.30
C GLY A 104 -7.66 4.54 2.05
N ALA A 105 -6.48 4.23 1.49
CA ALA A 105 -5.97 2.85 1.37
C ALA A 105 -5.57 2.20 2.70
N GLU A 106 -5.61 2.96 3.80
CA GLU A 106 -5.46 2.50 5.19
C GLU A 106 -6.51 1.46 5.62
N GLN A 107 -7.53 1.21 4.80
CA GLN A 107 -8.52 0.14 5.00
C GLN A 107 -8.09 -1.22 4.41
N LEU A 108 -6.94 -1.28 3.72
CA LEU A 108 -6.33 -2.53 3.25
C LEU A 108 -5.67 -3.22 4.45
N ALA A 109 -6.03 -4.48 4.72
CA ALA A 109 -5.63 -5.11 5.97
C ALA A 109 -4.27 -5.81 5.95
N ALA A 110 -3.86 -6.36 4.81
CA ALA A 110 -2.51 -6.84 4.60
C ALA A 110 -2.28 -7.10 3.11
N GLY A 111 -1.11 -6.75 2.60
CA GLY A 111 -0.70 -7.14 1.25
C GLY A 111 0.78 -7.51 1.20
N VAL A 112 1.17 -8.41 0.31
CA VAL A 112 2.58 -8.72 0.08
C VAL A 112 2.97 -8.17 -1.28
N LEU A 113 3.88 -7.20 -1.29
CA LEU A 113 4.54 -6.71 -2.49
C LEU A 113 5.75 -7.61 -2.77
N VAL A 114 5.77 -8.26 -3.92
CA VAL A 114 6.83 -9.16 -4.35
C VAL A 114 7.44 -8.64 -5.64
N LEU A 115 8.77 -8.66 -5.71
CA LEU A 115 9.54 -8.42 -6.93
C LEU A 115 10.35 -9.68 -7.23
N GLU A 116 10.16 -10.22 -8.42
CA GLU A 116 10.85 -11.40 -8.92
C GLU A 116 11.63 -11.03 -10.17
N ARG A 117 12.82 -11.62 -10.31
CA ARG A 117 13.66 -11.48 -11.48
C ARG A 117 14.02 -12.87 -11.99
N GLU A 118 13.44 -13.25 -13.12
CA GLU A 118 13.65 -14.52 -13.79
C GLU A 118 14.68 -14.35 -14.91
N GLY A 119 15.90 -14.81 -14.63
CA GLY A 119 17.00 -14.91 -15.57
C GLY A 119 17.43 -16.36 -15.81
N ARG A 120 18.27 -16.59 -16.82
CA ARG A 120 18.95 -17.88 -17.01
C ARG A 120 20.08 -18.09 -16.03
N GLU A 121 20.79 -17.02 -15.67
CA GLU A 121 21.91 -16.97 -14.73
C GLU A 121 22.02 -15.53 -14.22
N PRO A 122 22.13 -15.29 -12.90
CA PRO A 122 22.06 -16.25 -11.77
C PRO A 122 20.65 -16.86 -11.59
N PRO A 123 20.45 -17.81 -10.64
CA PRO A 123 19.13 -18.39 -10.37
C PRO A 123 18.07 -17.31 -10.10
N PRO A 124 16.78 -17.58 -10.35
CA PRO A 124 15.71 -16.63 -10.09
C PRO A 124 15.83 -16.03 -8.69
N GLN A 125 15.82 -14.70 -8.63
CA GLN A 125 15.92 -13.97 -7.36
C GLN A 125 14.57 -13.32 -7.06
N SER A 126 14.27 -13.17 -5.78
CA SER A 126 13.08 -12.46 -5.33
C SER A 126 13.36 -11.63 -4.09
N THR A 127 12.61 -10.55 -3.95
CA THR A 127 12.50 -9.76 -2.72
C THR A 127 11.03 -9.50 -2.44
N PHE A 128 10.67 -9.41 -1.17
CA PHE A 128 9.29 -9.23 -0.76
C PHE A 128 9.16 -8.28 0.42
N CYS A 129 7.95 -7.75 0.53
CA CYS A 129 7.56 -6.72 1.46
C CYS A 129 6.16 -7.02 1.97
N GLU A 130 6.05 -7.35 3.26
CA GLU A 130 4.76 -7.45 3.91
C GLU A 130 4.29 -6.06 4.33
N ILE A 131 3.12 -5.71 3.82
CA ILE A 131 2.50 -4.41 4.00
C ILE A 131 1.32 -4.61 4.95
N THR A 132 1.57 -4.41 6.24
CA THR A 132 0.51 -4.38 7.26
C THR A 132 0.13 -2.92 7.49
N VAL A 133 -0.80 -2.42 6.67
CA VAL A 133 -1.24 -1.01 6.72
C VAL A 133 -2.27 -0.86 7.83
N TRP A 134 -1.96 -0.03 8.83
CA TRP A 134 -2.93 0.65 9.71
C TRP A 134 -4.18 -0.19 10.05
N ALA A 135 -3.99 -1.31 10.74
CA ALA A 135 -5.09 -1.89 11.47
C ALA A 135 -5.53 -0.83 12.49
N LYS A 136 -6.65 -0.15 12.27
CA LYS A 136 -7.37 0.47 13.38
C LYS A 136 -8.03 -0.68 14.11
N ASP A 137 -7.66 -0.89 15.37
CA ASP A 137 -8.38 -1.81 16.24
C ASP A 137 -9.88 -1.43 16.15
N PRO A 138 -10.74 -2.33 15.65
CA PRO A 138 -12.16 -2.04 15.46
C PRO A 138 -12.90 -1.78 16.78
N ILE A 139 -12.29 -2.13 17.92
CA ILE A 139 -12.82 -1.95 19.27
C ILE A 139 -12.41 -0.59 19.85
N THR A 140 -11.13 -0.19 19.70
CA THR A 140 -10.61 1.04 20.35
C THR A 140 -10.46 2.23 19.41
N GLY A 141 -10.44 2.02 18.09
CA GLY A 141 -10.25 3.08 17.09
C GLY A 141 -8.86 3.71 17.11
N MET A 142 -7.94 3.19 17.93
CA MET A 142 -6.56 3.64 17.99
C MET A 142 -5.77 3.13 16.77
N PRO A 143 -4.84 3.93 16.22
CA PRO A 143 -3.94 3.47 15.18
C PRO A 143 -3.02 2.39 15.78
N GLU A 144 -3.11 1.14 15.31
CA GLU A 144 -2.06 0.17 15.63
C GLU A 144 -0.77 0.54 14.89
N PRO A 145 0.40 0.28 15.49
CA PRO A 145 1.68 0.55 14.85
C PRO A 145 1.78 -0.24 13.53
N VAL A 146 2.13 0.47 12.45
CA VAL A 146 2.42 -0.14 11.15
C VAL A 146 3.64 -1.03 11.32
N THR A 147 3.46 -2.33 11.15
CA THR A 147 4.57 -3.27 11.12
C THR A 147 4.86 -3.57 9.66
N VAL A 148 5.98 -3.05 9.15
CA VAL A 148 6.50 -3.43 7.84
C VAL A 148 7.54 -4.52 8.08
N LEU A 149 7.28 -5.73 7.59
CA LEU A 149 8.21 -6.83 7.66
C LEU A 149 8.83 -7.05 6.28
N GLY A 150 10.17 -7.13 6.24
CA GLY A 150 10.92 -7.41 5.02
C GLY A 150 11.82 -6.28 4.56
N ALA A 151 12.20 -6.33 3.29
CA ALA A 151 13.24 -5.54 2.67
C ALA A 151 12.66 -4.32 1.94
N CYS A 152 12.05 -3.36 2.66
CA CYS A 152 11.30 -2.23 2.07
C CYS A 152 11.63 -0.88 2.70
N SER A 153 11.40 0.19 1.94
CA SER A 153 11.14 1.53 2.47
C SER A 153 9.66 1.91 2.33
N VAL A 154 9.17 2.73 3.27
CA VAL A 154 7.80 3.27 3.24
C VAL A 154 7.86 4.78 3.43
N GLU A 155 7.22 5.52 2.53
CA GLU A 155 7.19 6.98 2.52
C GLU A 155 5.74 7.48 2.46
N ALA A 156 5.42 8.47 3.31
CA ALA A 156 4.15 9.17 3.24
C ALA A 156 4.35 10.47 2.44
N VAL A 157 3.66 10.57 1.29
CA VAL A 157 3.73 11.72 0.38
C VAL A 157 2.43 12.51 0.50
N ARG A 158 2.55 13.82 0.74
CA ARG A 158 1.43 14.77 0.72
C ARG A 158 1.32 15.47 -0.62
#